data_AF-Q7P3V8-F1
#
_entry.id   AF-Q7P3V8-F1
#
_cell.length_a   1.000
_cell.length_b   1.000
_cell.length_c   1.000
_cell.angle_alpha   90.00
_cell.angle_beta   90.00
_cell.angle_gamma   90.00
#
_symmetry.space_group_name_H-M   'P 1'
#
loop_
_entity.id
_entity.type
_entity.pdbx_description
1 polymer ?
#
loop_
_entity_poly.entity_id
_entity_poly.type
_entity_poly.pdbx_seq_one_letter_code
_entity_poly.pdbx_strand_id
1 'polypeptide(L)'
;MFSLSWLRISFFGALPFIISGSIPNMVDAFFESVSGFTTTGASILSEVESLSKSILFWRSLTHVVGGMGVLVLVLAILPKGNNQALHIMRAEVPGPTVGKIVAKMNYNSRILYIIYIHELLY
;
A
#
# COMPACT_ATOMS: atom_id res chain seq x y z
N MET A 1 9.34 0.76 14.17
CA MET A 1 8.17 -0.15 14.12
C MET A 1 7.75 -0.46 12.68
N PHE A 2 7.49 0.53 11.83
CA PHE A 2 7.05 0.33 10.44
C PHE A 2 7.97 -0.59 9.61
N SER A 3 9.28 -0.31 9.57
CA SER A 3 10.27 -1.11 8.83
C SER A 3 10.27 -2.61 9.21
N LEU A 4 10.09 -2.93 10.49
CA LEU A 4 10.09 -4.32 10.96
C LEU A 4 8.82 -5.07 10.51
N SER A 5 7.68 -4.38 10.39
CA SER A 5 6.45 -4.96 9.86
C SER A 5 6.58 -5.36 8.39
N TRP A 6 7.24 -4.53 7.58
CA TRP A 6 7.51 -4.84 6.17
C TRP A 6 8.48 -6.01 6.02
N LEU A 7 9.54 -6.06 6.83
CA LEU A 7 10.45 -7.22 6.81
C LEU A 7 9.74 -8.52 7.17
N ARG A 8 8.87 -8.49 8.19
CA ARG A 8 8.07 -9.66 8.58
C ARG A 8 7.10 -10.07 7.47
N ILE A 9 6.35 -9.13 6.89
CA ILE A 9 5.37 -9.46 5.85
C ILE A 9 6.05 -10.05 4.61
N SER A 10 7.21 -9.51 4.20
CA SER A 10 8.00 -10.06 3.11
C SER A 10 8.58 -11.44 3.42
N PHE A 11 8.99 -11.69 4.67
CA PHE A 11 9.46 -13.01 5.07
C PHE A 11 8.33 -14.06 4.99
N PHE A 12 7.14 -13.74 5.50
CA PHE A 12 5.98 -14.62 5.36
C PHE A 12 5.49 -14.73 3.92
N GLY A 13 5.60 -13.67 3.12
CA GLY A 13 5.22 -13.67 1.72
C GLY A 13 6.16 -14.45 0.80
N ALA A 14 7.38 -14.75 1.26
CA ALA A 14 8.31 -15.64 0.59
C ALA A 14 7.91 -17.13 0.73
N LEU A 15 7.18 -17.50 1.79
CA LEU A 15 6.86 -18.90 2.10
C LEU A 15 6.12 -19.62 0.96
N PRO A 16 5.09 -19.04 0.30
CA PRO A 16 4.39 -19.74 -0.77
C PRO A 16 5.29 -20.07 -1.96
N PHE A 17 6.31 -19.26 -2.27
CA PHE A 17 7.27 -19.54 -3.34
C PHE A 17 8.21 -20.69 -3.01
N ILE A 18 8.60 -20.82 -1.74
CA ILE A 18 9.46 -21.90 -1.24
C ILE A 18 8.67 -23.21 -1.14
N ILE A 19 7.46 -23.16 -0.59
CA ILE A 19 6.59 -24.33 -0.41
C ILE A 19 6.13 -24.89 -1.76
N SER A 20 5.86 -24.04 -2.75
CA SER A 20 5.50 -24.48 -4.09
C SER A 20 6.67 -25.01 -4.92
N GLY A 21 7.91 -24.83 -4.44
CA GLY A 21 9.12 -25.14 -5.21
C GLY A 21 9.36 -24.21 -6.41
N SER A 22 8.59 -23.12 -6.53
CA SER A 22 8.71 -22.17 -7.65
C SER A 22 9.98 -21.33 -7.57
N ILE A 23 10.40 -21.00 -6.35
CA ILE A 23 11.69 -20.36 -6.07
C ILE A 23 12.31 -21.10 -4.88
N PRO A 24 13.19 -22.10 -5.11
CA PRO A 24 13.70 -22.96 -4.04
C PRO A 24 14.69 -22.25 -3.10
N ASN A 25 15.34 -21.18 -3.58
CA ASN A 25 16.27 -20.41 -2.77
C ASN A 25 15.52 -19.35 -1.94
N MET A 26 15.70 -19.39 -0.61
CA MET A 26 15.05 -18.47 0.33
C MET A 26 15.39 -17.00 0.06
N VAL A 27 16.63 -16.71 -0.34
CA VAL A 27 17.06 -15.32 -0.60
C VAL A 27 16.33 -14.77 -1.83
N ASP A 28 16.21 -15.59 -2.87
CA ASP A 28 15.55 -15.22 -4.12
C ASP A 28 14.02 -15.08 -3.90
N ALA A 29 13.41 -15.99 -3.13
CA ALA A 29 12.01 -15.91 -2.77
C ALA A 29 11.70 -14.67 -1.90
N PHE A 30 12.63 -14.33 -0.99
CA PHE A 30 12.53 -13.13 -0.18
C PHE A 30 12.66 -11.86 -1.04
N PHE A 31 13.63 -11.81 -1.95
CA PHE A 31 13.78 -10.70 -2.90
C PHE A 31 12.50 -10.50 -3.72
N GLU A 32 11.94 -11.59 -4.25
CA GLU A 32 10.71 -11.55 -5.02
C GLU A 32 9.52 -11.03 -4.20
N SER A 33 9.38 -11.49 -2.95
CA SER A 33 8.33 -11.03 -2.05
C SER A 33 8.49 -9.57 -1.63
N VAL A 34 9.72 -9.12 -1.36
CA VAL A 34 10.02 -7.71 -1.08
C VAL A 34 9.63 -6.85 -2.27
N SER A 35 10.10 -7.21 -3.48
CA SER A 35 9.80 -6.49 -4.71
C SER A 35 8.30 -6.36 -4.99
N GLY A 36 7.53 -7.43 -4.74
CA GLY A 36 6.08 -7.42 -4.87
C GLY A 36 5.41 -6.48 -3.88
N PHE A 37 5.71 -6.62 -2.59
CA PHE A 37 5.12 -5.77 -1.53
C PHE A 37 5.55 -4.31 -1.63
N THR A 38 6.75 -4.00 -2.11
CA THR A 38 7.16 -2.60 -2.35
C THR A 38 6.70 -2.07 -3.69
N THR A 39 5.97 -2.87 -4.48
CA THR A 39 5.53 -2.55 -5.86
C THR A 39 6.68 -2.16 -6.79
N THR A 40 7.88 -2.69 -6.54
CA THR A 40 9.06 -2.44 -7.37
C THR A 40 8.99 -3.21 -8.68
N GLY A 41 8.43 -4.43 -8.67
CA GLY A 41 8.24 -5.24 -9.88
C GLY A 41 9.52 -5.77 -10.50
N ALA A 42 10.65 -5.73 -9.79
CA ALA A 42 11.84 -6.50 -10.14
C ALA A 42 11.57 -8.00 -9.91
N SER A 43 11.98 -8.84 -10.87
CA SER A 43 11.77 -10.29 -10.82
C SER A 43 13.09 -11.00 -11.04
N ILE A 44 13.35 -12.02 -10.23
CA ILE A 44 14.48 -12.94 -10.42
C ILE A 44 14.15 -14.01 -11.48
N LEU A 45 12.85 -14.24 -11.70
CA LEU A 45 12.35 -15.22 -12.66
C LEU A 45 12.45 -14.67 -14.08
N SER A 46 13.11 -15.41 -14.95
CA SER A 46 13.23 -15.10 -16.38
C SER A 46 11.92 -15.31 -17.14
N GLU A 47 11.14 -16.31 -16.75
CA GLU A 47 9.91 -16.70 -17.45
C GLU A 47 8.75 -16.87 -16.45
N VAL A 48 8.16 -15.73 -16.07
CA VAL A 48 7.11 -15.67 -15.04
C VAL A 48 5.86 -16.45 -15.46
N GLU A 49 5.55 -16.47 -16.76
CA GLU A 49 4.35 -17.10 -17.34
C GLU A 49 4.33 -18.63 -17.19
N SER A 50 5.50 -19.25 -16.99
CA SER A 50 5.63 -20.69 -16.77
C SER A 50 5.20 -21.14 -15.36
N LEU A 51 5.01 -20.19 -14.44
CA LEU A 51 4.59 -20.48 -13.07
C LEU A 51 3.16 -21.04 -13.01
N SER A 52 2.89 -21.82 -11.96
CA SER A 52 1.54 -22.28 -11.67
C SER A 52 0.59 -21.09 -11.47
N LYS A 53 -0.66 -21.22 -11.90
CA LYS A 53 -1.68 -20.16 -11.78
C LYS A 53 -1.85 -19.66 -10.33
N SER A 54 -1.71 -20.55 -9.35
CA SER A 54 -1.76 -20.22 -7.93
C SER A 54 -0.62 -19.29 -7.50
N ILE A 55 0.59 -19.50 -8.02
CA ILE A 55 1.76 -18.68 -7.70
C ILE A 55 1.72 -17.36 -8.45
N LEU A 56 1.25 -17.35 -9.70
CA LEU A 56 0.95 -16.12 -10.43
C LEU A 56 -0.05 -15.24 -9.68
N PHE A 57 -1.12 -15.85 -9.15
CA PHE A 57 -2.08 -15.15 -8.31
C PHE A 57 -1.46 -14.64 -7.00
N TRP A 58 -0.61 -15.44 -6.34
CA TRP A 58 0.09 -14.99 -5.14
C TRP A 58 0.99 -13.77 -5.44
N ARG A 59 1.75 -13.81 -6.54
CA ARG A 59 2.57 -12.68 -7.00
C ARG A 59 1.73 -11.43 -7.19
N SER A 60 0.64 -11.51 -7.97
CA SER A 60 -0.22 -10.34 -8.20
C SER A 60 -0.84 -9.83 -6.89
N LEU A 61 -1.22 -10.72 -5.97
CA LEU A 61 -1.72 -10.35 -4.66
C LEU A 61 -0.68 -9.55 -3.85
N THR A 62 0.61 -9.93 -3.87
CA THR A 62 1.65 -9.16 -3.17
C THR A 62 1.77 -7.73 -3.70
N HIS A 63 1.64 -7.54 -5.01
CA HIS A 63 1.61 -6.22 -5.65
C HIS A 63 0.38 -5.41 -5.27
N VAL A 64 -0.79 -6.04 -5.17
CA VAL A 64 -2.04 -5.39 -4.72
C VAL A 64 -1.91 -4.93 -3.27
N VAL A 65 -1.43 -5.81 -2.39
CA VAL A 65 -1.22 -5.47 -0.98
C VAL A 65 -0.17 -4.37 -0.84
N GLY A 66 0.88 -4.42 -1.66
CA GLY A 66 1.91 -3.40 -1.72
C GLY A 66 1.40 -2.02 -2.16
N GLY A 67 0.62 -1.97 -3.23
CA GLY A 67 0.05 -0.73 -3.76
C GLY A 67 -0.86 -0.04 -2.75
N MET A 68 -1.60 -0.83 -1.97
CA MET A 68 -2.37 -0.31 -0.85
C MET A 68 -1.49 0.30 0.25
N GLY A 69 -0.35 -0.30 0.56
CA GLY A 69 0.61 0.21 1.54
C GLY A 69 1.24 1.54 1.12
N VAL A 70 1.54 1.71 -0.17
CA VAL A 70 2.06 2.97 -0.74
C VAL A 70 1.02 4.09 -0.64
N LEU A 71 -0.25 3.81 -0.95
CA LEU A 71 -1.34 4.79 -0.79
C LEU A 71 -1.43 5.33 0.64
N VAL A 72 -1.33 4.45 1.65
CA VAL A 72 -1.33 4.86 3.06
C VAL A 72 -0.11 5.70 3.41
N LEU A 73 1.07 5.34 2.90
CA LEU A 73 2.31 6.11 3.10
C LEU A 73 2.18 7.53 2.53
N VAL A 74 1.67 7.66 1.31
CA VAL A 74 1.45 8.96 0.67
C VAL A 74 0.48 9.81 1.50
N LEU A 75 -0.63 9.22 1.98
CA LEU A 75 -1.59 9.90 2.85
C LEU A 75 -1.04 10.26 4.23
N ALA A 76 -0.07 9.49 4.75
CA ALA A 76 0.58 9.76 6.03
C ALA A 76 1.58 10.92 5.95
N ILE A 77 2.28 11.07 4.82
CA ILE A 77 3.25 12.14 4.56
C ILE A 77 2.54 13.43 4.10
N LEU A 78 1.39 13.31 3.43
CA LEU A 78 0.58 14.46 3.02
C LEU A 78 0.29 15.36 4.23
N PRO A 79 0.65 16.66 4.17
CA PRO A 79 0.44 17.57 5.28
C PRO A 79 -1.06 17.67 5.55
N LYS A 80 -1.46 17.24 6.75
CA LYS A 80 -2.80 17.47 7.25
C LYS A 80 -2.97 18.99 7.35
N GLY A 81 -3.87 19.54 6.55
CA GLY A 81 -4.04 20.99 6.36
C GLY A 81 -3.87 21.76 7.67
N ASN A 82 -2.96 22.73 7.64
CA ASN A 82 -2.53 23.46 8.83
C ASN A 82 -3.75 24.12 9.50
N ASN A 83 -4.11 23.66 10.70
CA ASN A 83 -5.18 24.26 11.51
C ASN A 83 -4.98 25.77 11.74
N GLN A 84 -3.76 26.28 11.51
CA GLN A 84 -3.42 27.70 11.56
C GLN A 84 -4.19 28.56 10.56
N ALA A 85 -4.45 28.07 9.33
CA ALA A 85 -5.27 28.79 8.35
C ALA A 85 -6.73 28.91 8.81
N LEU A 86 -7.25 27.89 9.50
CA LEU A 86 -8.56 27.93 10.16
C LEU A 86 -8.58 28.89 11.34
N HIS A 87 -7.49 29.02 12.09
CA HIS A 87 -7.36 30.00 13.19
C HIS A 87 -7.32 31.44 12.69
N ILE A 88 -6.61 31.70 11.58
CA ILE A 88 -6.56 33.04 10.95
C ILE A 88 -7.92 33.40 10.33
N MET A 89 -8.58 32.47 9.62
CA MET A 89 -9.96 32.67 9.15
C MET A 89 -10.95 32.94 10.29
N ARG A 90 -10.80 32.26 11.43
CA ARG A 90 -11.63 32.54 12.63
C ARG A 90 -11.35 33.91 13.23
N ALA A 91 -10.15 34.46 13.06
CA ALA A 91 -9.80 35.79 13.52
C ALA A 91 -10.35 36.89 12.59
N GLU A 92 -10.57 36.60 11.31
CA GLU A 92 -11.04 37.57 10.30
C GLU A 92 -12.56 37.54 10.04
N VAL A 93 -13.29 36.49 10.44
CA VAL A 93 -14.72 36.33 10.11
C VAL A 93 -15.60 36.25 11.37
N PRO A 94 -16.46 37.26 11.66
CA PRO A 94 -17.44 37.18 12.73
C PRO A 94 -18.67 36.40 12.26
N GLY A 95 -18.71 35.08 12.50
CA GLY A 95 -19.89 34.26 12.14
C GLY A 95 -19.73 32.77 12.47
N PRO A 96 -20.77 32.08 12.99
CA PRO A 96 -20.62 30.83 13.73
C PRO A 96 -20.76 29.58 12.85
N THR A 97 -19.90 29.34 11.84
CA THR A 97 -19.95 28.04 11.11
C THR A 97 -18.61 27.55 10.55
N VAL A 98 -17.45 27.89 11.14
CA VAL A 98 -16.16 27.34 10.68
C VAL A 98 -15.86 25.98 11.34
N GLY A 99 -16.74 25.00 11.15
CA GLY A 99 -16.72 23.72 11.87
C GLY A 99 -16.49 22.45 11.04
N LYS A 100 -16.64 22.49 9.70
CA LYS A 100 -16.79 21.23 8.92
C LYS A 100 -15.56 20.76 8.12
N ILE A 101 -14.45 21.50 8.13
CA ILE A 101 -13.29 21.16 7.27
C ILE A 101 -12.41 20.07 7.90
N VAL A 102 -12.31 20.00 9.23
CA VAL A 102 -11.40 19.07 9.94
C VAL A 102 -11.96 17.65 10.05
N ALA A 103 -13.27 17.44 9.88
CA ALA A 103 -13.93 16.14 10.07
C ALA A 103 -13.84 15.18 8.86
N LYS A 104 -13.29 15.60 7.71
CA LYS A 104 -13.31 14.82 6.44
C LYS A 104 -12.08 13.94 6.18
N MET A 105 -11.13 13.85 7.11
CA MET A 105 -9.87 13.14 6.86
C MET A 105 -10.03 11.61 6.75
N ASN A 106 -10.90 10.99 7.56
CA ASN A 106 -11.23 9.56 7.43
C ASN A 106 -12.13 9.25 6.22
N TYR A 107 -12.81 10.26 5.67
CA TYR A 107 -13.67 10.11 4.51
C TYR A 107 -12.85 10.08 3.21
N ASN A 108 -11.84 10.95 3.10
CA ASN A 108 -10.96 11.01 1.94
C ASN A 108 -10.11 9.75 1.76
N SER A 109 -9.61 9.15 2.86
CA SER A 109 -8.90 7.88 2.77
C SER A 109 -9.81 6.76 2.28
N ARG A 110 -11.03 6.63 2.82
CA ARG A 110 -12.01 5.63 2.36
C ARG A 110 -12.34 5.74 0.87
N ILE A 111 -12.49 6.95 0.34
CA ILE A 111 -12.74 7.14 -1.09
C ILE A 111 -11.57 6.65 -1.94
N LEU A 112 -10.33 6.97 -1.57
CA LEU A 112 -9.15 6.51 -2.30
C LEU A 112 -9.02 4.98 -2.30
N TYR A 113 -9.38 4.33 -1.19
CA TYR A 113 -9.46 2.87 -1.10
C TYR A 113 -10.53 2.29 -2.03
N ILE A 114 -11.71 2.92 -2.12
CA ILE A 114 -12.79 2.48 -3.01
C ILE A 114 -12.38 2.60 -4.47
N ILE A 115 -11.75 3.73 -4.86
CA ILE A 115 -11.24 3.93 -6.21
C ILE A 115 -10.18 2.87 -6.54
N TYR A 116 -9.25 2.61 -5.62
CA TYR A 116 -8.20 1.61 -5.83
C TYR A 116 -8.76 0.20 -6.09
N ILE A 117 -9.76 -0.24 -5.30
CA ILE A 117 -10.40 -1.55 -5.51
C ILE A 117 -11.25 -1.58 -6.78
N HIS A 118 -11.89 -0.46 -7.13
CA HIS A 118 -12.63 -0.36 -8.39
C HIS A 118 -11.70 -0.52 -9.61
N GLU A 119 -10.58 0.19 -9.64
CA GLU A 119 -9.55 0.07 -10.68
C GLU A 119 -8.94 -1.35 -10.74
N LEU A 120 -8.88 -2.07 -9.62
CA LEU A 120 -8.38 -3.45 -9.60
C LEU A 120 -9.37 -4.46 -10.20
N LEU A 121 -10.66 -4.15 -10.19
CA LEU A 121 -11.75 -5.05 -10.62
C LEU A 121 -12.19 -4.83 -12.08
N TYR A 122 -11.67 -3.80 -12.75
CA TYR A 122 -12.03 -3.39 -14.12
C TYR A 122 -10.86 -3.60 -15.07
#